data_AF-A0A6A5VL86-F1
#
_entry.id   AF-A0A6A5VL86-F1
#
_cell.length_a   1.000
_cell.length_b   1.000
_cell.length_c   1.000
_cell.angle_alpha   90.00
_cell.angle_beta   90.00
_cell.angle_gamma   90.00
#
_symmetry.space_group_name_H-M   'P 1'
#
loop_
_entity.id
_entity.type
_entity.pdbx_description
1 polymer ?
#
loop_
_entity_poly.entity_id
_entity_poly.type
_entity_poly.pdbx_seq_one_letter_code
_entity_poly.pdbx_strand_id
1 'polypeptide(L)'
;MYLSSVFLLLLYVALARPASHVSSEDDNQTWKVTRLDYHYMTEWPGFGPPHTEWPEGRKFNSTISLDVQIPDELAPGSNWVYKCDMNWEHSVLPGISADCIPQSIHKHVHDNVAFFVEPWQIPGKDLPPGSPAEMPFSLTIQKTSVTQSWGPARRWLGNVTISCDDPGSPSSYLTCLTGPPFDGMRCKLGAINNIDLSNKTELQVFAQEVCDSTASC
;
A
#
# COMPACT_ATOMS: atom_id res chain seq x y z
N MET A 1 66.05 -35.61 -43.11
CA MET A 1 65.05 -34.62 -43.56
C MET A 1 63.72 -35.32 -43.71
N TYR A 2 62.78 -35.08 -42.79
CA TYR A 2 61.34 -34.92 -43.04
C TYR A 2 60.72 -34.45 -41.72
N LEU A 3 60.09 -33.28 -41.77
CA LEU A 3 59.64 -32.51 -40.62
C LEU A 3 58.46 -33.21 -39.94
N SER A 4 58.63 -33.56 -38.66
CA SER A 4 57.55 -33.90 -37.73
C SER A 4 57.22 -32.62 -36.95
N SER A 5 56.24 -31.84 -37.42
CA SER A 5 55.77 -30.63 -36.73
C SER A 5 54.37 -30.26 -37.21
N VAL A 6 53.38 -31.08 -36.85
CA VAL A 6 51.95 -30.73 -36.90
C VAL A 6 51.29 -31.56 -35.81
N PHE A 7 50.29 -31.01 -35.13
CA PHE A 7 49.46 -31.61 -34.06
C PHE A 7 49.99 -31.47 -32.62
N LEU A 8 49.88 -30.27 -32.05
CA LEU A 8 49.46 -30.10 -30.64
C LEU A 8 49.03 -28.66 -30.34
N LEU A 9 48.05 -28.16 -31.11
CA LEU A 9 47.18 -27.04 -30.73
C LEU A 9 45.77 -27.62 -30.50
N LEU A 10 45.67 -28.55 -29.55
CA LEU A 10 44.39 -29.08 -29.09
C LEU A 10 43.75 -28.04 -28.16
N LEU A 11 42.85 -27.28 -28.77
CA LEU A 11 41.60 -26.76 -28.18
C LEU A 11 41.56 -26.73 -26.65
N TYR A 12 42.04 -25.64 -26.05
CA TYR A 12 41.40 -25.10 -24.85
C TYR A 12 40.24 -24.21 -25.31
N VAL A 13 39.19 -24.82 -25.86
CA VAL A 13 37.88 -24.17 -25.85
C VAL A 13 37.44 -24.26 -24.40
N ALA A 14 37.80 -23.25 -23.62
CA ALA A 14 37.18 -23.01 -22.34
C ALA A 14 35.67 -22.98 -22.62
N LEU A 15 34.98 -24.03 -22.19
CA LEU A 15 33.54 -24.02 -21.99
C LEU A 15 33.28 -22.96 -20.92
N ALA A 16 33.26 -21.69 -21.34
CA ALA A 16 32.57 -20.65 -20.63
C ALA A 16 31.13 -21.14 -20.61
N ARG A 17 30.77 -21.85 -19.55
CA ARG A 17 29.37 -22.14 -19.23
C ARG A 17 28.70 -20.78 -19.34
N PRO A 18 27.65 -20.63 -20.17
CA PRO A 18 26.87 -19.41 -20.13
C PRO A 18 26.53 -19.20 -18.67
N ALA A 19 26.97 -18.06 -18.11
CA ALA A 19 26.57 -17.67 -16.78
C ALA A 19 25.07 -17.82 -16.80
N SER A 20 24.56 -18.80 -16.05
CA SER A 20 23.14 -18.99 -15.90
C SER A 20 22.65 -17.66 -15.41
N HIS A 21 22.01 -16.91 -16.29
CA HIS A 21 21.35 -15.68 -15.93
C HIS A 21 20.34 -16.17 -14.90
N VAL A 22 20.65 -15.96 -13.63
CA VAL A 22 19.67 -16.13 -12.57
C VAL A 22 18.62 -15.13 -12.99
N SER A 23 17.56 -15.65 -13.63
CA SER A 23 16.33 -14.91 -13.79
C SER A 23 16.07 -14.39 -12.39
N SER A 24 16.07 -13.07 -12.22
CA SER A 24 15.53 -12.48 -11.01
C SER A 24 14.12 -13.05 -10.95
N GLU A 25 13.94 -14.08 -10.14
CA GLU A 25 12.65 -14.63 -9.81
C GLU A 25 11.80 -13.40 -9.45
N ASP A 26 10.69 -13.22 -10.15
CA ASP A 26 9.85 -12.04 -9.99
C ASP A 26 9.54 -11.90 -8.48
N ASP A 27 10.19 -10.94 -7.83
CA ASP A 27 10.01 -10.61 -6.40
C ASP A 27 8.65 -9.89 -6.21
N ASN A 28 7.64 -10.33 -6.96
CA ASN A 28 6.28 -9.84 -6.83
C ASN A 28 5.66 -10.53 -5.61
N GLN A 29 5.18 -9.71 -4.69
CA GLN A 29 4.45 -10.16 -3.52
C GLN A 29 3.05 -9.57 -3.57
N THR A 30 2.06 -10.36 -3.18
CA THR A 30 0.70 -9.86 -2.95
C THR A 30 0.46 -9.81 -1.45
N TRP A 31 0.12 -8.64 -0.93
CA TRP A 31 -0.25 -8.45 0.47
C TRP A 31 -1.75 -8.22 0.59
N LYS A 32 -2.32 -8.52 1.76
CA LYS A 32 -3.75 -8.36 1.99
C LYS A 32 -3.99 -7.42 3.15
N VAL A 33 -4.79 -6.37 2.95
CA VAL A 33 -5.24 -5.50 4.05
C VAL A 33 -6.54 -6.09 4.58
N THR A 34 -6.49 -6.74 5.74
CA THR A 34 -7.65 -7.48 6.28
C THR A 34 -8.64 -6.62 7.03
N ARG A 35 -8.22 -5.44 7.48
CA ARG A 35 -9.04 -4.43 8.16
C ARG A 35 -8.53 -3.07 7.77
N LEU A 36 -9.44 -2.12 7.50
CA LEU A 36 -9.12 -0.71 7.37
C LEU A 36 -10.23 0.12 8.01
N ASP A 37 -9.94 0.68 9.18
CA ASP A 37 -10.79 1.63 9.87
C ASP A 37 -10.24 3.04 9.62
N TYR A 38 -11.08 3.93 9.11
CA TYR A 38 -10.75 5.32 8.82
C TYR A 38 -11.78 6.23 9.49
N HIS A 39 -11.31 7.19 10.28
CA HIS A 39 -12.13 8.20 10.93
C HIS A 39 -11.54 9.56 10.61
N TYR A 40 -12.26 10.34 9.82
CA TYR A 40 -11.76 11.60 9.32
C TYR A 40 -12.59 12.78 9.81
N MET A 41 -11.88 13.77 10.34
CA MET A 41 -12.45 15.07 10.64
C MET A 41 -12.22 16.01 9.46
N THR A 42 -13.31 16.33 8.75
CA THR A 42 -13.32 17.33 7.71
C THR A 42 -13.03 18.72 8.28
N GLU A 43 -12.49 19.62 7.45
CA GLU A 43 -12.29 21.04 7.82
C GLU A 43 -13.60 21.68 8.27
N TRP A 44 -14.68 21.37 7.55
CA TRP A 44 -16.01 21.90 7.80
C TRP A 44 -16.94 20.76 8.20
N PRO A 45 -17.74 20.93 9.26
CA PRO A 45 -18.64 19.90 9.75
C PRO A 45 -19.82 19.58 8.81
N GLY A 46 -20.02 20.38 7.75
CA GLY A 46 -21.13 20.22 6.81
C GLY A 46 -22.51 20.64 7.35
N PHE A 47 -22.60 21.14 8.59
CA PHE A 47 -23.80 21.76 9.14
C PHE A 47 -23.57 23.26 9.41
N GLY A 48 -24.61 24.06 9.26
CA GLY A 48 -24.58 25.51 9.47
C GLY A 48 -24.23 26.30 8.19
N PRO A 49 -24.05 27.64 8.32
CA PRO A 49 -23.57 28.47 7.23
C PRO A 49 -22.25 27.95 6.62
N PRO A 50 -21.94 28.31 5.37
CA PRO A 50 -20.62 28.07 4.78
C PRO A 50 -19.51 28.54 5.72
N HIS A 51 -18.45 27.74 5.85
CA HIS A 51 -17.28 28.02 6.71
C HIS A 51 -17.59 28.06 8.22
N THR A 52 -18.63 27.38 8.67
CA THR A 52 -18.84 27.17 10.12
C THR A 52 -17.75 26.24 10.65
N GLU A 53 -16.89 26.73 11.54
CA GLU A 53 -15.88 25.89 12.18
C GLU A 53 -16.51 24.87 13.14
N TRP A 54 -15.77 23.80 13.39
CA TRP A 54 -16.08 22.86 14.47
C TRP A 54 -16.02 23.53 15.84
N PRO A 55 -17.00 23.35 16.73
CA PRO A 55 -16.90 23.81 18.11
C PRO A 55 -15.66 23.21 18.79
N GLU A 56 -14.92 23.99 19.59
CA GLU A 56 -13.66 23.55 20.22
C GLU A 56 -13.78 22.23 20.99
N GLY A 57 -14.88 22.02 21.73
CA GLY A 57 -15.15 20.77 22.45
C GLY A 57 -15.61 19.59 21.59
N ARG A 58 -15.67 19.75 20.27
CA ARG A 58 -16.12 18.76 19.29
C ARG A 58 -15.07 18.43 18.23
N LYS A 59 -13.90 19.08 18.27
CA LYS A 59 -12.76 18.72 17.42
C LYS A 59 -12.19 17.37 17.88
N PHE A 60 -11.73 16.56 16.93
CA PHE A 60 -11.10 15.27 17.18
C PHE A 60 -9.98 15.01 16.17
N ASN A 61 -9.01 14.20 16.56
CA ASN A 61 -7.94 13.79 15.64
C ASN A 61 -8.49 12.79 14.63
N SER A 62 -8.15 12.98 13.37
CA SER A 62 -8.37 11.96 12.36
C SER A 62 -7.51 10.75 12.67
N THR A 63 -8.01 9.56 12.36
CA THR A 63 -7.32 8.28 12.60
C THR A 63 -7.47 7.34 11.42
N ILE A 64 -6.43 6.55 11.17
CA ILE A 64 -6.49 5.39 10.29
C ILE A 64 -5.83 4.20 11.01
N SER A 65 -6.49 3.05 10.94
CA SER A 65 -6.05 1.81 11.58
C SER A 65 -6.24 0.67 10.60
N LEU A 66 -5.18 -0.07 10.28
CA LEU A 66 -5.26 -1.16 9.32
C LEU A 66 -4.43 -2.37 9.75
N ASP A 67 -4.86 -3.54 9.30
CA ASP A 67 -4.14 -4.80 9.51
C ASP A 67 -3.65 -5.31 8.14
N VAL A 68 -2.34 -5.55 7.99
CA VAL A 68 -1.72 -6.05 6.76
C VAL A 68 -1.23 -7.47 6.98
N GLN A 69 -1.60 -8.38 6.08
CA GLN A 69 -1.05 -9.71 5.95
C GLN A 69 0.05 -9.72 4.90
N ILE A 70 1.26 -10.08 5.33
CA ILE A 70 2.46 -10.18 4.50
C ILE A 70 2.91 -11.65 4.47
N PRO A 71 3.13 -12.26 3.28
CA PRO A 71 3.64 -13.63 3.19
C PRO A 71 4.96 -13.81 3.94
N ASP A 72 5.09 -14.93 4.66
CA ASP A 72 6.34 -15.32 5.28
C ASP A 72 7.29 -15.95 4.26
N GLU A 73 8.42 -15.29 4.02
CA GLU A 73 9.47 -15.77 3.13
C GLU A 73 10.16 -17.03 3.66
N LEU A 74 10.15 -17.26 4.98
CA LEU A 74 10.79 -18.42 5.61
C LEU A 74 9.85 -19.62 5.80
N ALA A 75 8.54 -19.39 5.80
CA ALA A 75 7.54 -20.43 6.00
C ALA A 75 6.41 -20.30 4.96
N PRO A 76 6.60 -20.92 3.77
CA PRO A 76 5.62 -20.88 2.69
C PRO A 76 4.22 -21.28 3.15
N GLY A 77 3.22 -20.47 2.78
CA GLY A 77 1.82 -20.67 3.17
C GLY A 77 1.44 -20.08 4.53
N SER A 78 2.37 -19.43 5.24
CA SER A 78 2.07 -18.64 6.42
C SER A 78 2.18 -17.14 6.13
N ASN A 79 1.44 -16.33 6.89
CA ASN A 79 1.39 -14.88 6.75
C ASN A 79 1.63 -14.21 8.11
N TRP A 80 2.39 -13.12 8.09
CA TRP A 80 2.55 -12.21 9.21
C TRP A 80 1.46 -11.15 9.21
N VAL A 81 0.88 -10.88 10.38
CA VAL A 81 -0.08 -9.79 10.57
C VAL A 81 0.64 -8.60 11.19
N TYR A 82 0.60 -7.47 10.51
CA TYR A 82 1.08 -6.18 10.98
C TYR A 82 -0.11 -5.27 11.29
N LYS A 83 -0.11 -4.67 12.47
CA LYS A 83 -1.08 -3.64 12.85
C LYS A 83 -0.46 -2.27 12.66
N CYS A 84 -1.09 -1.43 11.87
CA CYS A 84 -0.64 -0.08 11.60
C CYS A 84 -1.69 0.92 12.05
N ASP A 85 -1.30 1.88 12.88
CA ASP A 85 -2.18 2.91 13.42
C ASP A 85 -1.52 4.27 13.22
N MET A 86 -2.27 5.26 12.74
CA MET A 86 -1.83 6.64 12.62
C MET A 86 -2.96 7.59 13.03
N ASN A 87 -2.61 8.66 13.73
CA ASN A 87 -3.52 9.75 14.03
C ASN A 87 -2.86 11.09 13.68
N TRP A 88 -3.68 12.08 13.38
CA TRP A 88 -3.21 13.41 13.02
C TRP A 88 -4.26 14.46 13.39
N GLU A 89 -3.78 15.71 13.48
CA GLU A 89 -4.66 16.86 13.69
C GLU A 89 -5.61 17.00 12.51
N HIS A 90 -6.84 17.41 12.79
CA HIS A 90 -7.97 17.46 11.86
C HIS A 90 -7.62 18.00 10.45
N SER A 91 -8.38 17.55 9.45
CA SER A 91 -8.54 18.22 8.14
C SER A 91 -7.36 18.20 7.16
N VAL A 92 -6.17 17.74 7.55
CA VAL A 92 -5.02 17.64 6.65
C VAL A 92 -4.46 16.23 6.68
N LEU A 93 -4.48 15.51 5.56
CA LEU A 93 -3.80 14.21 5.49
C LEU A 93 -2.32 14.39 5.84
N PRO A 94 -1.75 13.52 6.69
CA PRO A 94 -0.53 13.83 7.41
C PRO A 94 0.70 13.88 6.50
N GLY A 95 0.64 13.29 5.30
CA GLY A 95 1.75 13.28 4.34
C GLY A 95 3.03 12.63 4.89
N ILE A 96 2.93 11.93 6.02
CA ILE A 96 4.03 11.24 6.72
C ILE A 96 3.74 9.75 6.80
N SER A 97 4.81 8.97 6.96
CA SER A 97 4.73 7.53 7.18
C SER A 97 4.52 7.20 8.66
N ALA A 98 3.74 6.15 8.92
CA ALA A 98 3.60 5.52 10.22
C ALA A 98 4.11 4.07 10.18
N ASP A 99 4.83 3.69 11.23
CA ASP A 99 5.35 2.33 11.39
C ASP A 99 4.22 1.35 11.77
N CYS A 100 4.34 0.12 11.27
CA CYS A 100 3.47 -0.99 11.60
C CYS A 100 4.12 -1.94 12.62
N ILE A 101 3.32 -2.46 13.55
CA ILE A 101 3.78 -3.34 14.62
C ILE A 101 3.35 -4.79 14.31
N PRO A 102 4.27 -5.77 14.25
CA PRO A 102 3.91 -7.17 14.06
C PRO A 102 3.09 -7.68 15.26
N GLN A 103 2.01 -8.43 14.99
CA GLN A 103 1.14 -9.00 16.02
C GLN A 103 1.63 -10.34 16.58
N SER A 104 2.58 -11.01 15.89
CA SER A 104 3.14 -12.29 16.32
C SER A 104 4.39 -12.08 17.18
N ILE A 105 4.55 -12.93 18.20
CA ILE A 105 5.69 -12.94 19.13
C ILE A 105 7.01 -13.35 18.48
N HIS A 106 6.96 -14.01 17.33
CA HIS A 106 8.13 -14.38 16.55
C HIS A 106 8.57 -13.18 15.70
N LYS A 107 9.25 -12.23 16.35
CA LYS A 107 9.72 -11.01 15.69
C LYS A 107 10.78 -11.36 14.66
N HIS A 108 10.47 -11.18 13.37
CA HIS A 108 11.52 -10.94 12.38
C HIS A 108 12.17 -9.61 12.72
N VAL A 109 13.40 -9.67 13.23
CA VAL A 109 14.12 -8.49 13.73
C VAL A 109 14.51 -7.52 12.60
N HIS A 110 14.30 -7.90 11.34
CA HIS A 110 14.91 -7.24 10.18
C HIS A 110 13.91 -6.61 9.19
N ASP A 111 12.61 -6.74 9.44
CA ASP A 111 11.59 -6.13 8.58
C ASP A 111 11.05 -4.87 9.24
N ASN A 112 11.14 -3.74 8.54
CA ASN A 112 10.39 -2.53 8.85
C ASN A 112 9.21 -2.45 7.87
N VAL A 113 8.00 -2.43 8.41
CA VAL A 113 6.78 -2.20 7.63
C VAL A 113 6.23 -0.86 8.04
N ALA A 114 5.94 -0.02 7.06
CA ALA A 114 5.35 1.29 7.26
C ALA A 114 4.24 1.52 6.23
N PHE A 115 3.35 2.45 6.51
CA PHE A 115 2.36 2.91 5.55
C PHE A 115 2.29 4.43 5.56
N PHE A 116 1.80 4.99 4.47
CA PHE A 116 1.49 6.41 4.39
C PHE A 116 0.22 6.63 3.57
N VAL A 117 -0.42 7.77 3.82
CA VAL A 117 -1.68 8.16 3.20
C VAL A 117 -1.50 9.55 2.59
N GLU A 118 -1.86 9.68 1.33
CA GLU A 118 -1.79 10.93 0.58
C GLU A 118 -3.12 11.22 -0.13
N PRO A 119 -3.47 12.50 -0.32
CA PRO A 119 -4.63 12.85 -1.13
C PRO A 119 -4.47 12.28 -2.54
N TRP A 120 -5.49 11.56 -3.04
CA TRP A 120 -5.49 11.10 -4.42
C TRP A 120 -6.08 12.19 -5.30
N GLN A 121 -5.24 12.78 -6.15
CA GLN A 121 -5.71 13.69 -7.19
C GLN A 121 -6.18 12.88 -8.39
N ILE A 122 -7.46 13.02 -8.73
CA ILE A 122 -7.98 12.45 -9.97
C ILE A 122 -7.36 13.26 -11.13
N PRO A 123 -6.56 12.65 -12.02
CA PRO A 123 -5.94 13.38 -13.10
C PRO A 123 -6.98 14.13 -13.95
N GLY A 124 -6.79 15.44 -14.12
CA GLY A 124 -7.68 16.29 -14.89
C GLY A 124 -8.99 16.70 -14.19
N LYS A 125 -9.16 16.40 -12.90
CA LYS A 125 -10.25 16.95 -12.08
C LYS A 125 -9.67 17.70 -10.89
N ASP A 126 -9.64 19.03 -11.00
CA ASP A 126 -9.48 19.88 -9.84
C ASP A 126 -10.75 19.74 -8.99
N LEU A 127 -10.59 19.33 -7.72
CA LEU A 127 -11.71 19.35 -6.79
C LEU A 127 -12.14 20.82 -6.62
N PRO A 128 -13.44 21.14 -6.77
CA PRO A 128 -13.93 22.47 -6.49
C PRO A 128 -13.48 22.93 -5.09
N PRO A 129 -13.05 24.19 -4.92
CA PRO A 129 -12.79 24.72 -3.59
C PRO A 129 -14.05 24.60 -2.73
N GLY A 130 -13.92 23.92 -1.59
CA GLY A 130 -15.05 23.66 -0.67
C GLY A 130 -15.89 22.42 -0.99
N SER A 131 -15.49 21.56 -1.94
CA SER A 131 -16.09 20.22 -2.06
C SER A 131 -15.95 19.48 -0.73
N PRO A 132 -17.04 18.91 -0.17
CA PRO A 132 -16.98 18.15 1.06
C PRO A 132 -15.93 17.05 0.88
N ALA A 133 -14.98 17.03 1.81
CA ALA A 133 -13.73 16.30 1.73
C ALA A 133 -13.91 14.79 1.96
N GLU A 134 -14.84 14.16 1.24
CA GLU A 134 -14.70 12.78 0.81
C GLU A 134 -13.54 12.72 -0.19
N MET A 135 -12.34 12.85 0.36
CA MET A 135 -11.14 12.85 -0.43
C MET A 135 -10.77 11.40 -0.70
N PRO A 136 -10.82 10.94 -1.97
CA PRO A 136 -10.14 9.70 -2.30
C PRO A 136 -8.69 9.84 -1.86
N PHE A 137 -8.10 8.75 -1.39
CA PHE A 137 -6.72 8.76 -0.91
C PHE A 137 -5.97 7.56 -1.47
N SER A 138 -4.67 7.75 -1.66
CA SER A 138 -3.74 6.68 -1.98
C SER A 138 -3.20 6.14 -0.65
N LEU A 139 -3.44 4.86 -0.39
CA LEU A 139 -2.82 4.12 0.70
C LEU A 139 -1.61 3.41 0.12
N THR A 140 -0.42 3.76 0.62
CA THR A 140 0.81 3.08 0.24
C THR A 140 1.38 2.32 1.42
N ILE A 141 1.76 1.07 1.20
CA ILE A 141 2.42 0.20 2.17
C ILE A 141 3.83 -0.09 1.67
N GLN A 142 4.79 0.00 2.57
CA GLN A 142 6.19 -0.23 2.34
C GLN A 142 6.70 -1.30 3.29
N LYS A 143 7.49 -2.25 2.77
CA LYS A 143 8.33 -3.15 3.58
C LYS A 143 9.76 -2.90 3.20
N THR A 144 10.63 -2.79 4.19
CA THR A 144 12.08 -2.75 4.03
C THR A 144 12.66 -3.92 4.80
N SER A 145 13.27 -4.87 4.10
CA SER A 145 13.91 -6.03 4.70
C SER A 145 15.42 -5.96 4.57
N VAL A 146 16.12 -6.22 5.67
CA VAL A 146 17.58 -6.26 5.73
C VAL A 146 18.03 -7.71 5.87
N THR A 147 18.40 -8.35 4.76
CA THR A 147 18.67 -9.80 4.72
C THR A 147 19.90 -10.20 5.57
N GLN A 148 20.85 -9.29 5.77
CA GLN A 148 22.03 -9.45 6.64
C GLN A 148 22.51 -8.06 7.11
N SER A 149 23.23 -7.97 8.23
CA SER A 149 23.68 -6.69 8.83
C SER A 149 24.48 -5.76 7.89
N TRP A 150 24.99 -6.29 6.78
CA TRP A 150 25.76 -5.55 5.76
C TRP A 150 25.22 -5.73 4.33
N GLY A 151 24.07 -6.39 4.17
CA GLY A 151 23.45 -6.61 2.86
C GLY A 151 22.67 -5.40 2.35
N PRO A 152 22.42 -5.30 1.04
CA PRO A 152 21.51 -4.28 0.52
C PRO A 152 20.11 -4.50 1.11
N ALA A 153 19.49 -3.41 1.57
CA ALA A 153 18.09 -3.46 1.98
C ALA A 153 17.20 -3.67 0.74
N ARG A 154 16.28 -4.64 0.82
CA ARG A 154 15.23 -4.81 -0.18
C ARG A 154 14.02 -3.98 0.22
N ARG A 155 13.42 -3.29 -0.74
CA ARG A 155 12.24 -2.45 -0.50
C ARG A 155 11.11 -2.88 -1.43
N TRP A 156 9.97 -3.20 -0.84
CA TRP A 156 8.72 -3.43 -1.56
C TRP A 156 7.80 -2.26 -1.32
N LEU A 157 7.10 -1.85 -2.38
CA LEU A 157 6.14 -0.76 -2.36
C LEU A 157 4.87 -1.19 -3.10
N GLY A 158 3.72 -0.96 -2.46
CA GLY A 158 2.41 -1.27 -3.00
C GLY A 158 1.48 -0.13 -2.66
N ASN A 159 0.71 0.35 -3.64
CA ASN A 159 -0.29 1.37 -3.40
C ASN A 159 -1.67 0.89 -3.86
N VAL A 160 -2.70 1.44 -3.22
CA VAL A 160 -4.08 1.26 -3.63
C VAL A 160 -4.80 2.58 -3.47
N THR A 161 -5.54 2.95 -4.52
CA THR A 161 -6.43 4.10 -4.45
C THR A 161 -7.73 3.67 -3.80
N ILE A 162 -8.09 4.33 -2.69
CA ILE A 162 -9.38 4.20 -2.04
C ILE A 162 -10.27 5.30 -2.60
N SER A 163 -11.27 4.91 -3.39
CA SER A 163 -12.26 5.83 -3.95
C SER A 163 -13.48 5.97 -3.03
N CYS A 164 -14.27 7.01 -3.29
CA CYS A 164 -15.49 7.32 -2.57
C CYS A 164 -16.68 7.07 -3.51
N ASP A 165 -17.75 6.46 -3.02
CA ASP A 165 -19.05 6.38 -3.70
C ASP A 165 -19.04 5.83 -5.14
N ASP A 166 -18.03 5.02 -5.49
CA ASP A 166 -17.97 4.31 -6.76
C ASP A 166 -18.42 2.85 -6.57
N PRO A 167 -19.69 2.51 -6.87
CA PRO A 167 -20.18 1.14 -6.70
C PRO A 167 -19.50 0.13 -7.61
N GLY A 168 -18.82 0.58 -8.67
CA GLY A 168 -18.06 -0.29 -9.57
C GLY A 168 -16.64 -0.58 -9.09
N SER A 169 -16.14 0.15 -8.08
CA SER A 169 -14.78 -0.02 -7.59
C SER A 169 -14.72 -0.91 -6.35
N PRO A 170 -13.91 -1.98 -6.34
CA PRO A 170 -13.75 -2.86 -5.18
C PRO A 170 -13.00 -2.20 -4.02
N SER A 171 -12.32 -1.07 -4.28
CA SER A 171 -11.64 -0.25 -3.28
C SER A 171 -12.47 0.97 -2.87
N SER A 172 -13.72 1.06 -3.32
CA SER A 172 -14.65 2.11 -2.92
C SER A 172 -15.28 1.80 -1.58
N TYR A 173 -15.33 2.78 -0.69
CA TYR A 173 -16.24 2.71 0.44
C TYR A 173 -17.66 3.03 -0.04
N LEU A 174 -18.59 2.09 0.07
CA LEU A 174 -20.03 2.36 -0.09
C LEU A 174 -20.71 2.72 1.24
N THR A 175 -19.96 2.80 2.34
CA THR A 175 -20.50 2.90 3.71
C THR A 175 -19.66 3.79 4.61
N CYS A 176 -19.21 4.96 4.14
CA CYS A 176 -18.94 6.04 5.10
C CYS A 176 -20.29 6.58 5.54
N LEU A 177 -20.83 6.01 6.62
CA LEU A 177 -22.03 6.56 7.22
C LEU A 177 -21.63 7.89 7.85
N THR A 178 -22.32 8.96 7.44
CA THR A 178 -22.30 10.19 8.22
C THR A 178 -22.82 9.82 9.61
N GLY A 179 -21.94 9.96 10.61
CA GLY A 179 -22.31 9.69 11.99
C GLY A 179 -23.31 10.74 12.50
N PRO A 180 -23.69 10.68 13.78
CA PRO A 180 -24.39 11.79 14.43
C PRO A 180 -23.68 13.13 14.14
N PRO A 181 -24.40 14.26 14.20
CA PRO A 181 -23.75 15.57 14.06
C PRO A 181 -22.55 15.63 15.01
N PHE A 182 -21.43 16.15 14.50
CA PHE A 182 -20.14 16.23 15.18
C PHE A 182 -19.29 14.94 15.28
N ASP A 183 -19.65 13.86 14.59
CA ASP A 183 -18.84 12.64 14.58
C ASP A 183 -17.89 12.55 13.36
N GLY A 184 -18.09 13.43 12.37
CA GLY A 184 -17.36 13.42 11.11
C GLY A 184 -17.63 12.15 10.29
N MET A 185 -16.64 11.74 9.49
CA MET A 185 -16.79 10.61 8.57
C MET A 185 -16.11 9.38 9.15
N ARG A 186 -16.89 8.31 9.36
CA ARG A 186 -16.37 7.01 9.80
C ARG A 186 -16.58 5.99 8.70
N CYS A 187 -15.48 5.38 8.28
CA CYS A 187 -15.45 4.39 7.23
C CYS A 187 -14.84 3.12 7.82
N LYS A 188 -15.64 2.06 7.85
CA LYS A 188 -15.15 0.72 8.20
C LYS A 188 -15.05 -0.08 6.92
N LEU A 189 -13.88 -0.04 6.32
CA LEU A 189 -13.57 -0.85 5.17
C LEU A 189 -13.22 -2.25 5.66
N GLY A 190 -13.90 -3.24 5.08
CA GLY A 190 -13.57 -4.65 5.28
C GLY A 190 -12.19 -4.99 4.68
N ALA A 191 -11.96 -6.27 4.42
CA ALA A 191 -10.71 -6.69 3.81
C ALA A 191 -10.58 -6.15 2.37
N ILE A 192 -9.52 -5.38 2.10
CA ILE A 192 -9.05 -5.09 0.73
C ILE A 192 -8.17 -6.27 0.34
N ASN A 193 -8.67 -7.06 -0.61
CA ASN A 193 -8.23 -8.43 -0.72
C ASN A 193 -6.81 -8.59 -1.25
N ASN A 194 -6.28 -7.68 -2.08
CA ASN A 194 -4.93 -7.76 -2.64
C ASN A 194 -4.35 -6.36 -2.93
N ILE A 195 -3.13 -6.11 -2.46
CA ILE A 195 -2.24 -5.05 -2.90
C ILE A 195 -1.04 -5.76 -3.52
N ASP A 196 -0.84 -5.57 -4.82
CA ASP A 196 0.31 -6.11 -5.52
C ASP A 196 1.51 -5.20 -5.34
N LEU A 197 2.63 -5.80 -4.95
CA LEU A 197 3.89 -5.12 -4.72
C LEU A 197 4.92 -5.63 -5.69
N SER A 198 5.62 -4.68 -6.31
CA SER A 198 6.81 -4.95 -7.07
C SER A 198 8.04 -4.52 -6.27
N ASN A 199 9.13 -5.25 -6.42
CA ASN A 199 10.48 -4.83 -5.98
C ASN A 199 11.05 -3.71 -6.91
N LYS A 200 10.19 -3.02 -7.66
CA LYS A 200 10.57 -1.99 -8.63
C LYS A 200 10.10 -0.64 -8.10
N THR A 201 10.89 0.40 -8.37
CA THR A 201 10.49 1.80 -8.19
C THR A 201 9.35 2.25 -9.12
N GLU A 202 8.82 1.35 -9.95
CA GLU A 202 7.76 1.62 -10.91
C GLU A 202 6.59 0.66 -10.65
N LEU A 203 5.49 1.24 -10.18
CA LEU A 203 4.28 0.57 -9.69
C LEU A 203 3.36 0.19 -10.85
N GLN A 204 2.88 -1.06 -10.87
CA GLN A 204 1.71 -1.47 -11.65
C GLN A 204 0.63 -1.90 -10.68
N VAL A 205 -0.49 -1.16 -10.67
CA VAL A 205 -1.66 -1.47 -9.85
C VAL A 205 -2.61 -2.31 -10.70
N PHE A 206 -2.87 -3.55 -10.29
CA PHE A 206 -3.96 -4.35 -10.82
C PHE A 206 -5.09 -4.40 -9.78
N ALA A 207 -6.01 -3.43 -9.86
CA ALA A 207 -7.31 -3.60 -9.22
C ALA A 207 -8.10 -4.61 -10.08
N GLN A 208 -8.31 -5.83 -9.54
CA GLN A 208 -9.03 -6.86 -10.28
C GLN A 208 -10.53 -6.54 -10.34
N GLU A 209 -11.01 -6.22 -11.54
CA GLU A 209 -12.42 -6.01 -11.90
C GLU A 209 -13.25 -7.27 -11.64
N VAL A 210 -14.24 -7.17 -10.75
CA VAL A 210 -15.46 -7.97 -10.81
C VAL A 210 -16.60 -7.09 -10.26
N CYS A 211 -17.43 -6.49 -11.13
CA CYS A 211 -18.89 -6.58 -11.08
C CYS A 211 -19.61 -5.65 -12.06
N ASP A 212 -20.79 -6.14 -12.43
CA ASP A 212 -21.67 -5.83 -13.55
C ASP A 212 -22.46 -4.53 -13.35
N SER A 213 -22.60 -3.75 -14.42
CA SER A 213 -23.11 -2.37 -14.42
C SER A 213 -24.63 -2.32 -14.50
N THR A 214 -25.35 -2.24 -13.38
CA THR A 214 -26.76 -1.79 -13.38
C THR A 214 -27.20 -1.15 -12.05
N ALA A 215 -26.66 0.02 -11.72
CA ALA A 215 -27.34 0.95 -10.82
C ALA A 215 -26.81 2.38 -10.99
N SER A 216 -27.56 3.19 -11.73
CA SER A 216 -27.45 4.64 -11.71
C SER A 216 -28.02 5.17 -10.39
N CYS A 217 -27.29 6.08 -9.74
CA CYS A 217 -27.81 7.01 -8.73
C CYS A 217 -27.86 8.41 -9.35
#